data_AF-A0A3B8KUG9-F1
#
_entry.id   AF-A0A3B8KUG9-F1
#
_cell.length_a   1.000
_cell.length_b   1.000
_cell.length_c   1.000
_cell.angle_alpha   90.00
_cell.angle_beta   90.00
_cell.angle_gamma   90.00
#
_symmetry.space_group_name_H-M   'P 1'
#
loop_
_entity.id
_entity.type
_entity.pdbx_description
1 polymer ?
#
loop_
_entity_poly.entity_id
_entity_poly.type
_entity_poly.pdbx_seq_one_letter_code
_entity_poly.pdbx_strand_id
1 'polypeptide(L)'
;NRWETLFSVILTFLPLLFCGAAMAALPFFYESYPFWYVAQWSIPAAFILCSGAVVMLFFSKRPGGMKGIVVSLSITGLLYGTCFAGLAGVYASDHSSKATANCIARYKAPGDLVIQYRGFDQGLPFYLRERVILLSHSNDMDFGNSHEKNRFWFTDEEGLRNLWNKDQRVFLVARPEDAKTLETLLGSSAATLRVSEKRMVLSNRPVTDDEFPETF
;
A
#
# COMPACT_ATOMS: atom_id res chain seq x y z
N ASN A 1 46.86 -14.56 -8.47
CA ASN A 1 45.78 -14.41 -7.49
C ASN A 1 44.54 -15.26 -7.81
N ARG A 2 44.71 -16.59 -7.99
CA ARG A 2 43.60 -17.49 -8.40
C ARG A 2 42.66 -17.84 -7.23
N TRP A 3 43.20 -17.88 -6.01
CA TRP A 3 42.44 -18.12 -4.78
C TRP A 3 41.49 -16.98 -4.43
N GLU A 4 41.92 -15.73 -4.60
CA GLU A 4 41.04 -14.57 -4.42
C GLU A 4 39.86 -14.59 -5.40
N THR A 5 40.10 -14.90 -6.67
CA THR A 5 39.01 -14.97 -7.67
C THR A 5 38.02 -16.09 -7.35
N LEU A 6 38.50 -17.26 -6.91
CA LEU A 6 37.64 -18.37 -6.49
C LEU A 6 36.82 -18.01 -5.24
N PHE A 7 37.44 -17.39 -4.24
CA PHE A 7 36.78 -16.95 -3.03
C PHE A 7 35.69 -15.91 -3.32
N SER A 8 36.00 -14.88 -4.12
CA SER A 8 35.02 -13.87 -4.54
C SER A 8 33.86 -14.48 -5.32
N VAL A 9 34.12 -15.46 -6.19
CA VAL A 9 33.07 -16.18 -6.92
C VAL A 9 32.14 -16.90 -5.97
N ILE A 10 32.66 -17.69 -5.03
CA ILE A 10 31.83 -18.43 -4.08
C ILE A 10 31.00 -17.47 -3.21
N LEU A 11 31.64 -16.42 -2.69
CA LEU A 11 31.03 -15.45 -1.79
C LEU A 11 29.86 -14.70 -2.44
N THR A 12 29.91 -14.44 -3.75
CA THR A 12 28.84 -13.69 -4.44
C THR A 12 27.86 -14.58 -5.19
N PHE A 13 28.31 -15.72 -5.70
CA PHE A 13 27.45 -16.67 -6.44
C PHE A 13 26.37 -17.29 -5.55
N LEU A 14 26.75 -17.76 -4.35
CA LEU A 14 25.80 -18.45 -3.46
C LEU A 14 24.66 -17.52 -3.00
N PRO A 15 24.91 -16.26 -2.56
CA PRO A 15 23.84 -15.34 -2.22
C PRO A 15 22.96 -14.97 -3.43
N LEU A 16 23.55 -14.70 -4.61
CA LEU A 16 22.77 -14.37 -5.81
C LEU A 16 21.82 -15.49 -6.19
N LEU A 17 22.31 -16.74 -6.18
CA LEU A 17 21.50 -17.91 -6.49
C LEU A 17 20.40 -18.14 -5.44
N PHE A 18 20.75 -18.02 -4.15
CA PHE A 18 19.79 -18.15 -3.06
C PHE A 18 18.69 -17.07 -3.13
N CYS A 19 19.06 -15.80 -3.31
CA CYS A 19 18.11 -14.71 -3.47
C CYS A 19 17.27 -14.86 -4.74
N GLY A 20 17.85 -15.30 -5.85
CA GLY A 20 17.12 -15.60 -7.08
C GLY A 20 16.08 -16.69 -6.88
N ALA A 21 16.44 -17.80 -6.23
CA ALA A 21 15.52 -18.88 -5.90
C ALA A 21 14.42 -18.43 -4.92
N ALA A 22 14.78 -17.64 -3.91
CA ALA A 22 13.81 -17.07 -2.96
C ALA A 22 12.81 -16.14 -3.66
N MET A 23 13.26 -15.30 -4.60
CA MET A 23 12.38 -14.46 -5.40
C MET A 23 11.46 -15.29 -6.30
N ALA A 24 11.95 -16.37 -6.91
CA ALA A 24 11.11 -17.27 -7.71
C ALA A 24 10.06 -18.02 -6.87
N ALA A 25 10.38 -18.32 -5.61
CA ALA A 25 9.48 -18.98 -4.68
C ALA A 25 8.44 -18.02 -4.07
N LEU A 26 8.71 -16.71 -4.07
CA LEU A 26 7.91 -15.71 -3.37
C LEU A 26 6.40 -15.72 -3.73
N PRO A 27 5.99 -15.86 -5.01
CA PRO A 27 4.57 -15.91 -5.37
C PRO A 27 3.77 -17.05 -4.73
N PHE A 28 4.45 -18.12 -4.28
CA PHE A 28 3.81 -19.28 -3.67
C PHE A 28 3.59 -19.12 -2.16
N PHE A 29 4.35 -18.24 -1.51
CA PHE A 29 4.28 -18.01 -0.07
C PHE A 29 3.55 -16.71 0.30
N TYR A 30 3.32 -15.82 -0.68
CA TYR A 30 2.71 -14.52 -0.43
C TYR A 30 1.19 -14.57 -0.63
N GLU A 31 0.49 -15.21 0.31
CA GLU A 31 -0.96 -15.47 0.25
C GLU A 31 -1.84 -14.20 0.23
N SER A 32 -1.29 -13.04 0.61
CA SER A 32 -2.05 -11.79 0.64
C SER A 32 -2.36 -11.20 -0.74
N TYR A 33 -1.74 -11.69 -1.82
CA TYR A 33 -1.98 -11.21 -3.18
C TYR A 33 -2.11 -12.37 -4.17
N PRO A 34 -2.84 -12.18 -5.30
CA PRO A 34 -2.91 -13.17 -6.36
C PRO A 34 -1.51 -13.52 -6.91
N PHE A 35 -1.29 -14.79 -7.25
CA PHE A 35 -0.01 -15.28 -7.77
C PHE A 35 0.58 -14.39 -8.88
N TRP A 36 -0.22 -14.07 -9.90
CA TRP A 36 0.19 -13.27 -11.06
C TRP A 36 0.67 -11.87 -10.67
N TYR A 37 0.07 -11.33 -9.62
CA TYR A 37 0.36 -10.00 -9.11
C TYR A 37 1.73 -9.91 -8.43
N VAL A 38 2.17 -11.00 -7.79
CA VAL A 38 3.50 -11.13 -7.21
C VAL A 38 4.53 -11.58 -8.26
N ALA A 39 4.12 -12.46 -9.17
CA ALA A 39 4.95 -13.06 -10.21
C ALA A 39 5.52 -12.04 -11.20
N GLN A 40 4.73 -11.02 -11.58
CA GLN A 40 5.12 -10.01 -12.57
C GLN A 40 6.41 -9.23 -12.23
N TRP A 41 6.77 -9.12 -10.95
CA TRP A 41 8.00 -8.45 -10.51
C TRP A 41 9.02 -9.42 -9.92
N SER A 42 8.58 -10.46 -9.20
CA SER A 42 9.47 -11.42 -8.55
C SER A 42 10.13 -12.39 -9.53
N ILE A 43 9.44 -12.83 -10.60
CA ILE A 43 10.01 -13.73 -11.61
C ILE A 43 11.10 -13.04 -12.45
N PRO A 44 10.89 -11.82 -12.99
CA PRO A 44 11.97 -11.09 -13.67
C PRO A 44 13.17 -10.84 -12.75
N ALA A 45 12.93 -10.49 -11.48
CA ALA A 45 13.98 -10.30 -10.50
C ALA A 45 14.80 -11.59 -10.27
N ALA A 46 14.12 -12.73 -10.14
CA ALA A 46 14.77 -14.04 -10.04
C ALA A 46 15.63 -14.35 -11.28
N PHE A 47 15.10 -14.08 -12.48
CA PHE A 47 15.83 -14.29 -13.73
C PHE A 47 17.08 -13.42 -13.82
N ILE A 48 17.01 -12.15 -13.41
CA ILE A 48 18.14 -11.23 -13.39
C ILE A 48 19.22 -11.71 -12.41
N LEU A 49 18.84 -12.12 -11.19
CA LEU A 49 19.81 -12.62 -10.20
C LEU A 49 20.46 -13.93 -10.64
N CYS A 50 19.69 -14.88 -11.16
CA CYS A 50 20.20 -16.16 -11.66
C CYS A 50 21.09 -15.98 -12.91
N SER A 51 20.69 -15.15 -13.86
CA SER A 51 21.50 -14.86 -15.05
C SER A 51 22.80 -14.11 -14.68
N GLY A 52 22.73 -13.16 -13.75
CA GLY A 52 23.91 -12.48 -13.19
C GLY A 52 24.89 -13.46 -12.54
N ALA A 53 24.40 -14.45 -11.79
CA ALA A 53 25.21 -15.50 -11.20
C ALA A 53 25.91 -16.37 -12.27
N VAL A 54 25.22 -16.72 -13.36
CA VAL A 54 25.80 -17.50 -14.48
C VAL A 54 26.85 -16.68 -15.26
N VAL A 55 26.55 -15.41 -15.56
CA VAL A 55 27.49 -14.50 -16.25
C VAL A 55 28.76 -14.29 -15.41
N MET A 56 28.62 -14.20 -14.09
CA MET A 56 29.76 -14.14 -13.16
C MET A 56 30.65 -15.39 -13.26
N LEU A 57 30.06 -16.59 -13.30
CA LEU A 57 30.80 -17.84 -13.49
C LEU A 57 31.51 -17.92 -14.86
N PHE A 58 30.97 -17.29 -15.88
CA PHE A 58 31.60 -17.21 -17.19
C PHE A 58 32.85 -16.33 -17.17
N PHE A 59 32.77 -15.14 -16.54
CA PHE A 59 33.91 -14.23 -16.45
C PHE A 59 35.00 -14.71 -15.50
N SER A 60 34.67 -15.48 -14.46
CA SER A 60 35.66 -16.03 -13.53
C SER A 60 36.58 -17.07 -14.16
N LYS A 61 36.16 -17.71 -15.26
CA LYS A 61 36.98 -18.65 -16.03
C LYS A 61 37.99 -17.96 -16.97
N ARG A 62 37.93 -16.63 -17.14
CA ARG A 62 38.84 -15.88 -18.04
C ARG A 62 40.03 -15.26 -17.30
N PRO A 63 41.22 -15.19 -17.92
CA PRO A 63 42.37 -14.50 -17.34
C PRO A 63 42.04 -13.00 -17.16
N GLY A 64 42.24 -12.46 -15.95
CA GLY A 64 41.86 -11.08 -15.61
C GLY A 64 40.37 -10.87 -15.30
N GLY A 65 39.62 -11.94 -15.04
CA GLY A 65 38.16 -11.96 -14.86
C GLY A 65 37.57 -11.06 -13.77
N MET A 66 38.37 -10.50 -12.87
CA MET A 66 37.90 -9.63 -11.78
C MET A 66 37.13 -8.41 -12.30
N LYS A 67 37.61 -7.77 -13.37
CA LYS A 67 36.90 -6.63 -13.99
C LYS A 67 35.53 -7.05 -14.55
N GLY A 68 35.47 -8.24 -15.17
CA GLY A 68 34.23 -8.80 -15.70
C GLY A 68 33.22 -9.14 -14.59
N ILE A 69 33.69 -9.68 -13.47
CA ILE A 69 32.86 -9.94 -12.28
C ILE A 69 32.26 -8.65 -11.74
N VAL A 70 33.07 -7.60 -11.55
CA VAL A 70 32.60 -6.30 -11.04
C VAL A 70 31.57 -5.67 -11.98
N VAL A 71 31.85 -5.63 -13.28
CA VAL A 71 30.91 -5.10 -14.29
C VAL A 71 29.61 -5.90 -14.33
N SER A 72 29.70 -7.24 -14.28
CA SER A 72 28.53 -8.12 -14.22
C SER A 72 27.67 -7.83 -12.99
N LEU A 73 28.30 -7.64 -11.83
CA LEU A 73 27.59 -7.35 -10.58
C LEU A 73 26.91 -5.98 -10.63
N SER A 74 27.59 -4.96 -11.17
CA SER A 74 27.01 -3.63 -11.34
C SER A 74 25.81 -3.64 -12.28
N ILE A 75 25.91 -4.31 -13.43
CA ILE A 75 24.78 -4.44 -14.37
C ILE A 75 23.62 -5.21 -13.73
N THR A 76 23.91 -6.32 -13.06
CA THR A 76 22.88 -7.12 -12.35
C THR A 76 22.17 -6.28 -11.30
N GLY A 77 22.90 -5.50 -10.49
CA GLY A 77 22.33 -4.62 -9.48
C GLY A 77 21.46 -3.51 -10.07
N LEU A 78 21.90 -2.88 -11.16
CA LEU A 78 21.12 -1.85 -11.87
C LEU A 78 19.82 -2.42 -12.44
N LEU A 79 19.89 -3.58 -13.12
CA LEU A 79 18.71 -4.25 -13.66
C LEU A 79 17.76 -4.69 -12.56
N TYR A 80 18.28 -5.27 -11.48
CA TYR A 80 17.47 -5.67 -10.33
C TYR A 80 16.74 -4.49 -9.69
N GLY A 81 17.38 -3.32 -9.61
CA GLY A 81 16.74 -2.08 -9.16
C GLY A 81 15.52 -1.67 -9.98
N THR A 82 15.50 -1.96 -11.29
CA THR A 82 14.33 -1.65 -12.14
C THR A 82 13.11 -2.52 -11.82
N CYS A 83 13.29 -3.73 -11.30
CA CYS A 83 12.18 -4.59 -10.87
C CYS A 83 11.39 -3.99 -9.70
N PHE A 84 12.05 -3.18 -8.86
CA PHE A 84 11.38 -2.47 -7.76
C PHE A 84 10.50 -1.30 -8.23
N ALA A 85 10.70 -0.77 -9.44
CA ALA A 85 9.85 0.29 -9.96
C ALA A 85 8.40 -0.19 -10.18
N GLY A 86 8.21 -1.46 -10.57
CA GLY A 86 6.88 -2.07 -10.69
C GLY A 86 6.19 -2.27 -9.34
N LEU A 87 6.96 -2.63 -8.30
CA LEU A 87 6.49 -2.75 -6.91
C LEU A 87 5.92 -1.43 -6.37
N ALA A 88 6.46 -0.28 -6.78
CA ALA A 88 5.97 1.02 -6.32
C ALA A 88 4.53 1.30 -6.76
N GLY A 89 4.14 0.92 -7.98
CA GLY A 89 2.76 1.08 -8.46
C GLY A 89 1.76 0.20 -7.71
N VAL A 90 2.19 -1.02 -7.40
CA VAL A 90 1.44 -2.02 -6.62
C VAL A 90 1.28 -1.59 -5.16
N TYR A 91 2.39 -1.25 -4.50
CA TYR A 91 2.37 -0.78 -3.12
C TYR A 91 1.53 0.50 -2.99
N ALA A 92 1.57 1.36 -4.02
CA ALA A 92 0.74 2.55 -4.07
C ALA A 92 -0.75 2.23 -4.23
N SER A 93 -1.19 1.21 -4.99
CA SER A 93 -2.63 0.96 -5.14
C SER A 93 -3.28 0.49 -3.84
N ASP A 94 -2.60 -0.35 -3.07
CA ASP A 94 -3.20 -0.99 -1.89
C ASP A 94 -3.06 -0.17 -0.61
N HIS A 95 -2.05 0.70 -0.55
CA HIS A 95 -1.80 1.55 0.62
C HIS A 95 -2.17 3.02 0.41
N SER A 96 -2.41 3.48 -0.82
CA SER A 96 -2.74 4.89 -1.05
C SER A 96 -4.20 5.22 -0.76
N SER A 97 -4.39 6.35 -0.09
CA SER A 97 -5.69 7.04 0.04
C SER A 97 -6.25 7.60 -1.24
N LYS A 98 -5.51 7.59 -2.34
CA LYS A 98 -5.91 8.27 -3.57
C LYS A 98 -7.25 7.75 -4.12
N ALA A 99 -7.46 6.43 -4.13
CA ALA A 99 -8.71 5.85 -4.60
C ALA A 99 -9.90 6.28 -3.73
N THR A 100 -9.75 6.21 -2.40
CA THR A 100 -10.75 6.64 -1.42
C THR A 100 -11.03 8.14 -1.52
N ALA A 101 -10.00 8.97 -1.62
CA ALA A 101 -10.13 10.41 -1.77
C ALA A 101 -10.85 10.78 -3.08
N ASN A 102 -10.47 10.15 -4.20
CA ASN A 102 -11.12 10.37 -5.49
C ASN A 102 -12.59 9.96 -5.45
N CYS A 103 -12.89 8.84 -4.81
CA CYS A 103 -14.25 8.37 -4.61
C CYS A 103 -15.08 9.41 -3.84
N ILE A 104 -14.60 9.88 -2.68
CA ILE A 104 -15.29 10.89 -1.89
C ILE A 104 -15.43 12.20 -2.70
N ALA A 105 -14.35 12.65 -3.34
CA ALA A 105 -14.32 13.90 -4.10
C ALA A 105 -15.33 13.94 -5.27
N ARG A 106 -15.74 12.79 -5.83
CA ARG A 106 -16.78 12.73 -6.87
C ARG A 106 -18.16 13.14 -6.36
N TYR A 107 -18.47 12.88 -5.08
CA TYR A 107 -19.80 13.10 -4.50
C TYR A 107 -19.85 14.21 -3.48
N LYS A 108 -18.68 14.68 -3.04
CA LYS A 108 -18.54 15.65 -1.98
C LYS A 108 -18.83 17.06 -2.48
N ALA A 109 -19.74 17.74 -1.80
CA ALA A 109 -20.02 19.17 -1.98
C ALA A 109 -19.26 20.03 -0.95
N PRO A 110 -19.12 21.34 -1.19
CA PRO A 110 -18.63 22.27 -0.18
C PRO A 110 -19.51 22.22 1.07
N GLY A 111 -18.88 22.03 2.23
CA GLY A 111 -19.58 21.88 3.51
C GLY A 111 -19.82 20.44 3.94
N ASP A 112 -19.60 19.43 3.10
CA ASP A 112 -19.67 18.04 3.54
C ASP A 112 -18.49 17.67 4.45
N LEU A 113 -18.72 16.74 5.38
CA LEU A 113 -17.71 16.30 6.35
C LEU A 113 -17.11 14.96 5.96
N VAL A 114 -15.82 14.80 6.24
CA VAL A 114 -15.11 13.52 6.08
C VAL A 114 -14.54 13.12 7.44
N ILE A 115 -14.84 11.90 7.87
CA ILE A 115 -14.46 11.34 9.17
C ILE A 115 -13.65 10.06 8.93
N GLN A 116 -12.56 9.85 9.67
CA GLN A 116 -11.83 8.57 9.70
C GLN A 116 -12.09 7.82 11.01
N TYR A 117 -12.46 6.55 10.91
CA TYR A 117 -12.70 5.67 12.06
C TYR A 117 -11.48 4.83 12.41
N ARG A 118 -11.06 4.82 13.69
CA ARG A 118 -10.05 3.91 14.26
C ARG A 118 -8.71 3.84 13.52
N GLY A 119 -8.40 4.89 12.76
CA GLY A 119 -7.18 4.99 11.99
C GLY A 119 -6.96 6.40 11.51
N PHE A 120 -5.69 6.74 11.28
CA PHE A 120 -5.31 7.98 10.63
C PHE A 120 -4.51 7.70 9.38
N ASP A 121 -5.17 7.79 8.25
CA ASP A 121 -4.52 7.85 6.97
C ASP A 121 -4.14 9.31 6.64
N GLN A 122 -2.85 9.60 6.72
CA GLN A 122 -2.27 10.91 6.42
C GLN A 122 -2.44 11.31 4.95
N GLY A 123 -2.57 10.34 4.04
CA GLY A 123 -2.77 10.60 2.62
C GLY A 123 -4.18 11.11 2.32
N LEU A 124 -5.18 10.77 3.14
CA LEU A 124 -6.57 11.17 2.87
C LEU A 124 -6.76 12.70 2.93
N PRO A 125 -6.33 13.42 3.99
CA PRO A 125 -6.34 14.88 4.00
C PRO A 125 -5.55 15.50 2.84
N PHE A 126 -4.41 14.90 2.47
CA PHE A 126 -3.56 15.39 1.39
C PHE A 126 -4.26 15.34 0.03
N TYR A 127 -4.89 14.22 -0.32
CA TYR A 127 -5.57 14.07 -1.61
C TYR A 127 -6.90 14.82 -1.67
N LEU A 128 -7.63 14.92 -0.55
CA LEU A 128 -8.86 15.72 -0.47
C LEU A 128 -8.60 17.23 -0.39
N ARG A 129 -7.36 17.63 -0.05
CA ARG A 129 -6.94 19.02 0.18
C ARG A 129 -7.76 19.71 1.27
N GLU A 130 -8.15 18.96 2.29
CA GLU A 130 -8.94 19.47 3.40
C GLU A 130 -8.66 18.70 4.70
N ARG A 131 -9.16 19.24 5.81
CA ARG A 131 -9.08 18.56 7.10
C ARG A 131 -10.19 17.52 7.22
N VAL A 132 -9.83 16.40 7.82
CA VAL A 132 -10.75 15.31 8.15
C VAL A 132 -10.90 15.23 9.67
N ILE A 133 -12.08 14.80 10.12
CA ILE A 133 -12.37 14.55 11.52
C ILE A 133 -11.87 13.15 11.89
N LEU A 134 -11.34 12.99 13.09
CA LEU A 134 -10.79 11.73 13.58
C LEU A 134 -11.69 11.19 14.67
N LEU A 135 -12.14 9.94 14.50
CA LEU A 135 -12.99 9.24 15.43
C LEU A 135 -12.25 8.02 16.00
N SER A 136 -12.23 7.92 17.33
CA SER A 136 -11.56 6.81 18.04
C SER A 136 -10.11 6.65 17.55
N HIS A 137 -9.33 7.73 17.63
CA HIS A 137 -7.97 7.77 17.12
C HIS A 137 -7.01 6.85 17.89
N SER A 138 -5.92 6.43 17.24
CA SER A 138 -4.83 5.70 17.90
C SER A 138 -4.09 6.57 18.91
N ASN A 139 -3.41 5.92 19.85
CA ASN A 139 -2.59 6.58 20.88
C ASN A 139 -1.55 7.56 20.30
N ASP A 140 -1.13 7.35 19.05
CA ASP A 140 -0.14 8.20 18.36
C ASP A 140 -0.63 9.64 18.12
N MET A 141 -1.94 9.90 18.24
CA MET A 141 -2.53 11.24 18.11
C MET A 141 -3.00 11.84 19.44
N ASP A 142 -2.78 11.16 20.58
CA ASP A 142 -3.17 11.67 21.90
C ASP A 142 -2.44 12.96 22.27
N PHE A 143 -1.18 13.09 21.85
CA PHE A 143 -0.42 14.32 22.02
C PHE A 143 -1.04 15.48 21.24
N GLY A 144 -1.45 15.25 19.99
CA GLY A 144 -2.14 16.26 19.17
C GLY A 144 -3.50 16.63 19.75
N ASN A 145 -4.29 15.64 20.17
CA ASN A 145 -5.61 15.85 20.75
C ASN A 145 -5.54 16.68 22.06
N SER A 146 -4.60 16.37 22.95
CA SER A 146 -4.43 17.11 24.22
C SER A 146 -4.06 18.58 24.05
N HIS A 147 -3.50 18.98 22.90
CA HIS A 147 -3.13 20.36 22.60
C HIS A 147 -4.09 21.05 21.61
N GLU A 148 -5.04 20.31 21.04
CA GLU A 148 -6.03 20.85 20.11
C GLU A 148 -7.14 21.58 20.89
N LYS A 149 -7.28 22.89 20.63
CA LYS A 149 -8.31 23.71 21.28
C LYS A 149 -9.70 23.41 20.74
N ASN A 150 -9.80 22.94 19.49
CA ASN A 150 -11.05 22.62 18.86
C ASN A 150 -11.30 21.10 18.81
N ARG A 151 -12.07 20.60 19.78
CA ARG A 151 -12.47 19.18 19.85
C ARG A 151 -13.36 18.73 18.68
N PHE A 152 -13.79 19.62 17.79
CA PHE A 152 -14.50 19.23 16.57
C PHE A 152 -13.68 18.28 15.68
N TRP A 153 -12.35 18.40 15.67
CA TRP A 153 -11.48 17.56 14.83
C TRP A 153 -11.20 16.17 15.42
N PHE A 154 -11.49 15.98 16.72
CA PHE A 154 -11.33 14.74 17.45
C PHE A 154 -12.65 14.39 18.14
N THR A 155 -13.43 13.54 17.48
CA THR A 155 -14.78 13.18 17.93
C THR A 155 -14.82 11.79 18.54
N ASP A 156 -15.82 11.54 19.37
CA ASP A 156 -16.13 10.23 19.95
C ASP A 156 -17.39 9.63 19.29
N GLU A 157 -17.79 8.45 19.74
CA GLU A 157 -18.95 7.75 19.17
C GLU A 157 -20.25 8.55 19.30
N GLU A 158 -20.41 9.32 20.37
CA GLU A 158 -21.57 10.19 20.57
C GLU A 158 -21.54 11.40 19.62
N GLY A 159 -20.38 12.03 19.47
CA GLY A 159 -20.15 13.09 18.50
C GLY A 159 -20.36 12.63 17.06
N LEU A 160 -19.94 11.40 16.71
CA LEU A 160 -20.25 10.79 15.43
C LEU A 160 -21.76 10.67 15.23
N ARG A 161 -22.50 10.07 16.18
CA ARG A 161 -23.97 9.94 16.08
C ARG A 161 -24.64 11.30 15.88
N ASN A 162 -24.18 12.32 16.60
CA ASN A 162 -24.68 13.68 16.47
C ASN A 162 -24.39 14.31 15.10
N LEU A 163 -23.21 14.07 14.52
CA LEU A 163 -22.89 14.52 13.16
C LEU A 163 -23.67 13.73 12.10
N TRP A 164 -23.81 12.43 12.29
CA TRP A 164 -24.47 11.53 11.35
C TRP A 164 -25.95 11.83 11.17
N ASN A 165 -26.62 12.23 12.25
CA ASN A 165 -28.05 12.55 12.27
C ASN A 165 -28.37 13.99 11.83
N LYS A 166 -27.36 14.83 11.54
CA LYS A 166 -27.58 16.19 11.04
C LYS A 166 -27.95 16.18 9.56
N ASP A 167 -28.48 17.32 9.11
CA ASP A 167 -28.87 17.48 7.71
C ASP A 167 -27.66 17.41 6.75
N GLN A 168 -26.49 17.86 7.25
CA GLN A 168 -25.20 17.86 6.57
C GLN A 168 -24.75 16.44 6.15
N ARG A 169 -24.21 16.31 4.94
CA ARG A 169 -23.68 15.02 4.46
C ARG A 169 -22.33 14.72 5.12
N VAL A 170 -22.21 13.48 5.56
CA VAL A 170 -21.02 12.93 6.21
C VAL A 170 -20.53 11.72 5.42
N PHE A 171 -19.23 11.67 5.16
CA PHE A 171 -18.51 10.51 4.65
C PHE A 171 -17.64 9.94 5.75
N LEU A 172 -17.87 8.69 6.14
CA LEU A 172 -17.07 7.98 7.13
C LEU A 172 -16.20 6.94 6.44
N VAL A 173 -14.88 7.11 6.54
CA VAL A 173 -13.90 6.16 6.05
C VAL A 173 -13.54 5.19 7.17
N ALA A 174 -13.70 3.90 6.89
CA ALA A 174 -13.43 2.83 7.85
C ALA A 174 -12.87 1.59 7.13
N ARG A 175 -12.48 0.58 7.91
CA ARG A 175 -12.09 -0.71 7.37
C ARG A 175 -13.33 -1.62 7.29
N PRO A 176 -13.40 -2.57 6.34
CA PRO A 176 -14.53 -3.49 6.25
C PRO A 176 -14.75 -4.34 7.52
N GLU A 177 -13.71 -4.61 8.29
CA GLU A 177 -13.80 -5.31 9.59
C GLU A 177 -14.63 -4.55 10.64
N ASP A 178 -14.73 -3.22 10.52
CA ASP A 178 -15.49 -2.37 11.43
C ASP A 178 -16.98 -2.24 11.04
N ALA A 179 -17.39 -2.78 9.89
CA ALA A 179 -18.73 -2.59 9.34
C ALA A 179 -19.84 -2.91 10.32
N LYS A 180 -19.77 -4.07 10.98
CA LYS A 180 -20.79 -4.52 11.95
C LYS A 180 -20.89 -3.60 13.17
N THR A 181 -19.74 -3.10 13.64
CA THR A 181 -19.70 -2.15 14.76
C THR A 181 -20.35 -0.83 14.36
N LEU A 182 -20.04 -0.33 13.16
CA LEU A 182 -20.57 0.93 12.63
C LEU A 182 -22.06 0.82 12.29
N GLU A 183 -22.54 -0.30 11.77
CA GLU A 183 -23.98 -0.56 11.57
C GLU A 183 -24.76 -0.50 12.88
N THR A 184 -24.19 -1.06 13.96
CA THR A 184 -24.79 -1.00 15.30
C THR A 184 -24.79 0.43 15.86
N LEU A 185 -23.76 1.21 15.54
CA LEU A 185 -23.59 2.58 16.02
C LEU A 185 -24.49 3.59 15.27
N LEU A 186 -24.59 3.45 13.95
CA LEU A 186 -25.19 4.42 13.04
C LEU A 186 -26.61 4.05 12.58
N GLY A 187 -26.98 2.77 12.69
CA GLY A 187 -28.24 2.24 12.18
C GLY A 187 -28.22 1.95 10.68
N SER A 188 -29.32 1.38 10.17
CA SER A 188 -29.44 0.84 8.80
C SER A 188 -29.57 1.89 7.68
N SER A 189 -29.45 3.19 7.98
CA SER A 189 -29.58 4.28 7.01
C SER A 189 -28.27 4.64 6.29
N ALA A 190 -27.16 3.97 6.62
CA ALA A 190 -25.88 4.21 5.99
C ALA A 190 -25.84 3.60 4.57
N ALA A 191 -25.62 4.45 3.56
CA ALA A 191 -25.23 3.97 2.24
C ALA A 191 -23.77 3.52 2.30
N THR A 192 -23.52 2.25 2.02
CA THR A 192 -22.17 1.66 2.05
C THR A 192 -21.58 1.62 0.66
N LEU A 193 -20.41 2.23 0.50
CA LEU A 193 -19.61 2.17 -0.70
C LEU A 193 -18.27 1.52 -0.40
N ARG A 194 -18.03 0.34 -0.99
CA ARG A 194 -16.72 -0.32 -0.87
C ARG A 194 -15.78 0.24 -1.93
N VAL A 195 -14.61 0.76 -1.50
CA VAL A 195 -13.61 1.34 -2.41
C VAL A 195 -12.46 0.39 -2.67
N SER A 196 -12.09 -0.43 -1.69
CA SER A 196 -11.09 -1.48 -1.83
C SER A 196 -11.29 -2.58 -0.79
N GLU A 197 -10.51 -3.66 -0.86
CA GLU A 197 -10.55 -4.72 0.16
C GLU A 197 -10.23 -4.22 1.58
N LYS A 198 -9.41 -3.17 1.69
CA LYS A 198 -8.96 -2.61 2.97
C LYS A 198 -9.80 -1.42 3.44
N ARG A 199 -10.68 -0.88 2.59
CA ARG A 199 -11.37 0.40 2.86
C ARG A 199 -12.82 0.41 2.38
N MET A 200 -13.68 0.92 3.25
CA MET A 200 -15.06 1.25 2.95
C MET A 200 -15.34 2.71 3.29
N VAL A 201 -16.28 3.29 2.56
CA VAL A 201 -16.82 4.63 2.79
C VAL A 201 -18.31 4.48 3.07
N LEU A 202 -18.76 4.98 4.22
CA LEU A 202 -20.18 5.06 4.55
C LEU A 202 -20.65 6.49 4.36
N SER A 203 -21.89 6.68 3.93
CA SER A 203 -22.54 8.00 3.93
C SER A 203 -23.90 7.98 4.61
N ASN A 204 -24.21 9.04 5.35
CA ASN A 204 -25.53 9.23 5.97
C ASN A 204 -26.62 9.65 4.96
N ARG A 205 -26.23 9.92 3.70
CA ARG A 205 -27.12 10.27 2.60
C ARG A 205 -26.87 9.34 1.42
N PRO A 206 -27.91 9.04 0.63
CA PRO A 206 -27.73 8.23 -0.58
C PRO A 206 -26.75 8.92 -1.52
N VAL A 207 -25.81 8.11 -2.00
CA VAL A 207 -24.98 8.43 -3.16
C VAL A 207 -25.76 7.83 -4.33
N THR A 208 -26.29 8.68 -5.21
CA THR A 208 -27.07 8.21 -6.37
C THR A 208 -26.13 7.64 -7.42
N ASP A 209 -26.19 6.31 -7.59
CA ASP A 209 -25.50 5.53 -8.60
C ASP A 209 -26.34 5.49 -9.89
N ASP A 210 -26.02 6.31 -10.90
CA ASP A 210 -26.36 5.98 -12.30
C ASP A 210 -25.12 5.47 -13.08
N GLU A 211 -23.91 5.59 -12.54
CA GLU A 211 -22.68 5.18 -13.21
C GLU A 211 -21.61 4.72 -12.21
N PHE A 212 -21.76 3.51 -11.67
CA PHE A 212 -20.63 2.78 -11.11
C PHE A 212 -20.32 1.58 -11.99
N PRO A 213 -19.18 1.54 -12.69
CA PRO A 213 -18.71 0.30 -13.25
C PRO A 213 -18.35 -0.61 -12.07
N GLU A 214 -19.10 -1.70 -11.92
CA GLU A 214 -18.60 -2.87 -11.21
C GLU A 214 -17.23 -3.21 -11.79
N THR A 215 -16.17 -3.09 -11.00
CA THR A 215 -14.94 -3.89 -11.08
C THR A 215 -13.86 -3.27 -10.19
N PHE A 216 -13.36 -4.05 -9.23
CA PHE A 216 -12.02 -4.67 -9.29
C PHE A 216 -12.06 -5.98 -8.51
#